data_AF-X1DG04-F1
#
_entry.id   AF-X1DG04-F1
#
_cell.length_a   1.000
_cell.length_b   1.000
_cell.length_c   1.000
_cell.angle_alpha   90.00
_cell.angle_beta   90.00
_cell.angle_gamma   90.00
#
_symmetry.space_group_name_H-M   'P 1'
#
loop_
_entity.id
_entity.type
_entity.pdbx_description
1 polymer ?
#
loop_
_entity_poly.entity_id
_entity_poly.type
_entity_poly.pdbx_seq_one_letter_code
_entity_poly.pdbx_strand_id
1 'polypeptide(L)' 'MVLIIGISGASGVIYGIKLLEVLSTKNDVKTHLVISEAGKIVIKNETNYKIEERKSLANFWSRDRQAVKNV' A
#
# COMPACT_ATOMS: atom_id res chain seq x y z
N MET A 1 -5.17 -15.36 5.77
CA MET A 1 -4.23 -14.57 6.61
C MET A 1 -4.37 -13.09 6.25
N VAL A 2 -4.09 -12.15 7.17
CA VAL A 2 -4.07 -10.70 6.86
C VAL A 2 -2.65 -10.16 6.97
N LEU A 3 -2.18 -9.43 5.95
CA LEU A 3 -0.89 -8.75 5.92
C LEU A 3 -1.08 -7.24 5.84
N ILE A 4 -0.47 -6.51 6.76
CA ILE A 4 -0.44 -5.04 6.73
C ILE A 4 0.79 -4.59 5.94
N ILE A 5 0.57 -3.76 4.93
CA ILE A 5 1.61 -3.23 4.05
C ILE A 5 1.70 -1.71 4.29
N GLY A 6 2.78 -1.29 4.95
CA GLY A 6 3.08 0.12 5.16
C GLY A 6 4.00 0.67 4.08
N ILE A 7 3.59 1.73 3.39
CA ILE A 7 4.45 2.51 2.49
C ILE A 7 4.76 3.87 3.12
N SER A 8 6.03 4.05 3.51
CA SER A 8 6.58 5.28 4.07
C SER A 8 7.26 6.14 2.99
N GLY A 9 7.86 7.27 3.37
CA GLY A 9 8.55 8.20 2.47
C GLY A 9 10.03 7.87 2.22
N ALA A 10 10.42 6.61 2.28
CA ALA A 10 11.75 6.19 1.84
C ALA A 10 11.79 5.96 0.32
N SER A 11 12.97 6.00 -0.28
CA SER A 11 13.15 5.61 -1.68
C SER A 11 12.85 4.12 -1.89
N GLY A 12 12.44 3.74 -3.11
CA GLY A 12 12.14 2.35 -3.44
C GLY A 12 10.68 1.96 -3.18
N VAL A 13 9.76 2.93 -3.22
CA VAL A 13 8.31 2.68 -3.07
C VAL A 13 7.77 1.68 -4.09
N ILE A 14 8.46 1.51 -5.21
CA ILE A 14 8.16 0.50 -6.23
C ILE A 14 8.12 -0.92 -5.67
N TYR A 15 8.95 -1.26 -4.69
CA TYR A 15 8.97 -2.59 -4.10
C TYR A 15 7.68 -2.88 -3.32
N GLY A 16 7.21 -1.92 -2.53
CA GLY A 16 5.93 -2.02 -1.82
C GLY A 16 4.74 -2.13 -2.78
N ILE A 17 4.77 -1.36 -3.87
CA ILE A 17 3.73 -1.42 -4.92
C ILE A 17 3.71 -2.78 -5.61
N LYS A 18 4.88 -3.29 -6.03
CA LYS A 18 4.98 -4.59 -6.70
C LYS A 18 4.62 -5.75 -5.79
N LEU A 19 4.99 -5.68 -4.52
CA LEU A 19 4.54 -6.65 -3.52
C LEU A 19 3.01 -6.68 -3.43
N LEU A 20 2.37 -5.50 -3.36
CA LEU A 20 0.91 -5.42 -3.31
C LEU A 20 0.25 -5.99 -4.57
N GLU A 21 0.79 -5.69 -5.76
CA GLU A 21 0.30 -6.27 -7.02
C GLU A 21 0.36 -7.80 -7.01
N VAL A 22 1.48 -8.38 -6.60
CA VAL A 22 1.63 -9.84 -6.53
C VAL A 22 0.65 -10.43 -5.52
N LEU A 23 0.53 -9.84 -4.33
CA LEU A 23 -0.36 -10.33 -3.29
C LEU A 23 -1.84 -10.20 -3.66
N SER A 24 -2.22 -9.20 -4.46
CA SER A 24 -3.60 -9.08 -4.96
C SER A 24 -4.05 -10.25 -5.84
N THR A 25 -3.10 -11.04 -6.37
CA THR A 25 -3.40 -12.26 -7.15
C THR A 25 -3.54 -13.52 -6.29
N LYS A 26 -3.38 -13.41 -4.96
CA LYS A 26 -3.40 -14.54 -4.03
C LYS A 26 -4.69 -14.53 -3.21
N ASN A 27 -5.54 -15.54 -3.40
CA ASN A 27 -6.87 -15.59 -2.76
C ASN A 27 -6.83 -15.87 -1.25
N ASP A 28 -5.73 -16.40 -0.74
CA ASP A 28 -5.52 -16.79 0.67
C ASP A 28 -4.89 -15.67 1.53
N VAL A 29 -4.45 -14.59 0.89
CA VAL A 29 -3.85 -13.41 1.52
C VAL A 29 -4.77 -12.21 1.37
N LYS A 30 -5.19 -11.64 2.51
CA LYS A 30 -5.83 -10.33 2.54
C LYS A 30 -4.80 -9.26 2.86
N THR A 31 -4.80 -8.15 2.14
CA THR A 31 -3.85 -7.05 2.36
C THR A 31 -4.55 -5.82 2.95
N HIS A 32 -3.90 -5.18 3.91
CA HIS A 32 -4.29 -3.88 4.44
C HIS A 32 -3.20 -2.86 4.14
N LEU A 33 -3.47 -1.95 3.21
CA LEU A 33 -2.53 -0.93 2.76
C LEU A 33 -2.59 0.32 3.64
N VAL A 34 -1.43 0.78 4.10
CA VAL A 34 -1.28 2.04 4.83
C VAL A 34 -0.20 2.87 4.13
N ILE A 35 -0.53 4.10 3.73
CA ILE A 35 0.42 5.00 3.05
C ILE A 35 0.50 6.32 3.82
N SER A 36 1.70 6.67 4.27
CA SER A 36 2.00 7.98 4.89
C SER A 36 1.92 9.12 3.87
N GLU A 37 1.72 10.35 4.33
CA GLU A 37 1.75 11.52 3.42
C GLU A 37 3.12 11.63 2.71
N ALA A 38 4.23 11.34 3.41
CA ALA A 38 5.56 11.28 2.80
C ALA A 38 5.66 10.16 1.73
N GLY A 39 5.09 8.99 1.98
CA GLY A 39 5.05 7.89 1.00
C GLY A 39 4.27 8.26 -0.26
N LYS A 40 3.16 9.01 -0.13
CA LYS A 40 2.42 9.51 -1.30
C LYS A 40 3.27 10.47 -2.15
N ILE A 41 4.10 11.30 -1.52
CA ILE A 41 5.03 12.20 -2.22
C ILE A 41 6.05 11.37 -3.00
N VAL A 42 6.68 10.38 -2.36
CA VAL A 42 7.69 9.54 -3.03
C VAL A 42 7.07 8.72 -4.16
N ILE A 43 5.86 8.16 -3.99
CA ILE A 43 5.15 7.47 -5.08
C ILE A 43 4.97 8.37 -6.30
N LYS A 44 4.58 9.63 -6.11
CA LYS A 44 4.42 10.59 -7.21
C LYS A 44 5.77 10.99 -7.85
N ASN A 45 6.84 11.01 -7.08
CA ASN A 45 8.16 11.42 -7.55
C ASN A 45 8.91 10.30 -8.26
N GLU A 46 8.81 9.06 -7.77
CA GLU A 46 9.56 7.91 -8.29
C GLU A 46 8.76 7.09 -9.31
N THR A 47 7.44 7.25 -9.39
CA THR A 47 6.57 6.42 -10.24
C THR A 47 5.47 7.22 -10.92
N ASN A 48 4.93 6.69 -12.01
CA ASN A 48 3.74 7.22 -12.67
C ASN A 48 2.43 6.63 -12.11
N TYR A 49 2.47 5.94 -10.98
CA TYR A 49 1.29 5.26 -10.44
C TYR A 49 0.35 6.20 -9.72
N LYS A 50 -0.96 5.99 -9.94
CA LYS A 50 -1.99 6.68 -9.16
C LYS A 50 -2.23 5.94 -7.86
N ILE A 51 -2.21 6.68 -6.76
CA ILE A 51 -2.44 6.14 -5.41
C ILE A 51 -3.79 5.42 -5.31
N GLU A 52 -4.85 5.96 -5.94
CA GLU A 52 -6.18 5.34 -5.92
C GLU A 52 -6.21 3.95 -6.57
N GLU A 53 -5.47 3.76 -7.67
CA GLU A 53 -5.33 2.44 -8.30
C GLU A 53 -4.59 1.45 -7.40
N ARG A 54 -3.65 1.94 -6.56
CA ARG A 54 -2.94 1.08 -5.62
C ARG A 54 -3.85 0.68 -4.46
N LYS A 55 -4.70 1.59 -3.98
CA LYS A 55 -5.70 1.26 -2.96
C LYS A 55 -6.68 0.20 -3.44
N SER A 56 -7.10 0.22 -4.70
CA SER A 56 -8.00 -0.80 -5.25
C SER A 56 -7.40 -2.21 -5.32
N LEU A 57 -6.07 -2.35 -5.24
CA LEU A 57 -5.41 -3.65 -5.15
C LEU A 57 -5.42 -4.23 -3.74
N ALA A 58 -5.66 -3.41 -2.72
CA ALA A 58 -5.70 -3.85 -1.33
C ALA A 58 -7.13 -4.21 -0.92
N ASN A 59 -7.27 -5.20 -0.04
CA ASN A 59 -8.58 -5.54 0.52
C ASN A 59 -9.07 -4.46 1.50
N PHE A 60 -8.13 -3.84 2.23
CA PHE A 60 -8.40 -2.75 3.16
C PHE A 60 -7.37 -1.65 2.94
N TRP A 61 -7.76 -0.40 3.22
CA TRP A 61 -6.83 0.72 3.24
C TRP A 61 -7.13 1.65 4.40
N SER A 62 -6.10 2.24 4.99
CA SER A 62 -6.26 3.26 6.04
C SER A 62 -5.21 4.35 5.93
N ARG A 63 -5.59 5.54 6.40
CA ARG A 63 -4.66 6.65 6.57
C ARG A 63 -3.62 6.29 7.64
N ASP A 64 -2.40 6.81 7.52
CA ASP A 64 -1.26 6.46 8.38
C ASP A 64 -1.53 6.47 9.89
N ARG A 65 -2.33 7.45 10.36
CA ARG A 65 -2.72 7.59 11.77
C ARG A 65 -3.79 6.58 12.25
N GLN A 66 -4.23 5.65 11.40
CA GLN A 66 -5.30 4.68 11.72
C GLN A 66 -4.96 3.25 11.32
N ALA A 67 -3.67 2.88 11.28
CA ALA A 67 -3.17 1.64 10.68
C ALA A 67 -3.77 0.31 11.18
N VAL A 68 -4.49 0.27 12.32
CA VAL A 68 -4.91 -1.01 12.94
C VAL A 68 -6.33 -0.99 13.52
N LYS A 69 -7.18 0.00 13.20
CA LYS A 69 -8.49 0.10 13.87
C LYS A 69 -9.56 -0.88 13.37
N ASN A 70 -9.38 -1.50 12.20
CA ASN A 70 -10.43 -2.26 11.50
C ASN A 70 -9.92 -3.52 10.78
N VAL A 71 -8.93 -4.23 11.35
CA VAL A 71 -8.47 -5.54 10.81
C VAL A 71 -9.28 -6.68 11.39
#